data_AF-A0A973K2J7-F1
#
_entry.id   AF-A0A973K2J7-F1
#
_cell.length_a   1.000
_cell.length_b   1.000
_cell.length_c   1.000
_cell.angle_alpha   90.00
_cell.angle_beta   90.00
_cell.angle_gamma   90.00
#
_symmetry.space_group_name_H-M   'P 1'
#
loop_
_entity.id
_entity.type
_entity.pdbx_description
1 polymer ?
#
loop_
_entity_poly.entity_id
_entity_poly.type
_entity_poly.pdbx_seq_one_letter_code
_entity_poly.pdbx_strand_id
1 'polypeptide(L)'
;MSTASATAPTDGPRRLIAVIALVPLIAALALWAFAWPAARTAPRDLPLGVAGPASATAQVEEQLPAHKGAFEIHHYADEAAAREAIEDRTVYGAVVVTAEGPELLTASAASPVVAQLLQQAVAAPTAAGGGQVRTVDVVAAPAKDPRGAALNASVLPLALAGIAAGAVVTLSGLRGTRAVVGLVGASALVGTAAAGIAHSWL
;
A
#
# COMPACT_ATOMS: atom_id res chain seq x y z
N MET A 1 -25.57 -59.21 33.46
CA MET A 1 -25.99 -58.08 32.60
C MET A 1 -25.35 -56.82 33.17
N SER A 2 -24.26 -56.33 32.57
CA SER A 2 -23.58 -55.10 32.97
C SER A 2 -23.53 -54.17 31.77
N THR A 3 -24.31 -53.09 31.80
CA THR A 3 -24.18 -51.98 30.85
C THR A 3 -23.18 -50.99 31.44
N ALA A 4 -21.97 -50.96 30.89
CA ALA A 4 -21.00 -49.92 31.20
C ALA A 4 -21.42 -48.62 30.50
N SER A 5 -21.73 -47.58 31.28
CA SER A 5 -21.92 -46.22 30.80
C SER A 5 -20.59 -45.67 30.28
N ALA A 6 -20.51 -45.39 28.98
CA ALA A 6 -19.38 -44.68 28.39
C ALA A 6 -19.58 -43.17 28.56
N THR A 7 -18.81 -42.56 29.46
CA THR A 7 -18.77 -41.11 29.67
C THR A 7 -18.10 -40.44 28.46
N ALA A 8 -18.83 -39.58 27.75
CA ALA A 8 -18.28 -38.78 26.65
C ALA A 8 -17.26 -37.74 27.18
N PRO A 9 -16.13 -37.50 26.49
CA PRO A 9 -15.15 -36.51 26.93
C PRO A 9 -15.69 -35.08 26.79
N THR A 10 -15.62 -34.30 27.87
CA THR A 10 -16.11 -32.92 27.97
C THR A 10 -15.02 -31.90 27.60
N ASP A 11 -14.73 -31.75 26.30
CA ASP A 11 -13.79 -30.72 25.80
C ASP A 11 -14.41 -29.31 25.69
N GLY A 12 -15.69 -29.15 26.06
CA GLY A 12 -16.47 -27.91 25.90
C GLY A 12 -15.87 -26.63 26.53
N PRO A 13 -15.52 -26.60 27.83
CA PRO A 13 -15.11 -25.36 28.49
C PRO A 13 -13.69 -24.93 28.10
N ARG A 14 -12.75 -25.87 27.93
CA ARG A 14 -11.38 -25.54 27.50
C ARG A 14 -11.34 -24.98 26.08
N ARG A 15 -12.12 -25.57 25.17
CA ARG A 15 -12.24 -25.08 23.79
C ARG A 15 -12.89 -23.70 23.74
N LEU A 16 -13.92 -23.46 24.55
CA LEU A 16 -14.56 -22.15 24.64
C LEU A 16 -13.61 -21.07 25.19
N ILE A 17 -12.86 -21.37 26.27
CA ILE A 17 -11.85 -20.46 26.83
C ILE A 17 -10.74 -20.18 25.81
N ALA A 18 -10.27 -21.21 25.10
CA ALA A 18 -9.26 -21.05 24.05
C ALA A 18 -9.76 -20.12 22.93
N VAL A 19 -11.01 -20.25 22.48
CA VAL A 19 -11.58 -19.35 21.45
C VAL A 19 -11.71 -17.91 21.98
N ILE A 20 -12.22 -17.74 23.20
CA ILE A 20 -12.41 -16.42 23.82
C ILE A 20 -11.07 -15.70 24.04
N ALA A 21 -9.99 -16.42 24.31
CA ALA A 21 -8.67 -15.83 24.48
C ALA A 21 -7.94 -15.62 23.14
N LEU A 22 -7.97 -16.61 22.25
CA LEU A 22 -7.14 -16.62 21.05
C LEU A 22 -7.66 -15.65 19.98
N VAL A 23 -8.98 -15.55 19.78
CA VAL A 23 -9.54 -14.68 18.72
C VAL A 23 -9.25 -13.19 19.01
N PRO A 24 -9.51 -12.64 20.21
CA PRO A 24 -9.15 -11.27 20.52
C PRO A 24 -7.65 -11.02 20.51
N LEU A 25 -6.84 -12.01 20.94
CA LEU A 25 -5.38 -11.89 20.88
C LEU A 25 -4.88 -11.76 19.44
N ILE A 26 -5.37 -12.61 18.53
CA ILE A 26 -5.03 -12.53 17.10
C ILE A 26 -5.49 -11.20 16.52
N ALA A 27 -6.73 -10.76 16.83
CA ALA A 27 -7.24 -9.48 16.35
C ALA A 27 -6.41 -8.30 16.88
N ALA A 28 -6.02 -8.31 18.16
CA ALA A 28 -5.17 -7.29 18.75
C ALA A 28 -3.78 -7.27 18.12
N LEU A 29 -3.17 -8.43 17.89
CA LEU A 29 -1.87 -8.54 17.21
C LEU A 29 -1.96 -8.06 15.76
N ALA A 30 -3.02 -8.40 15.03
CA ALA A 30 -3.23 -7.92 13.68
C ALA A 30 -3.43 -6.40 13.65
N LEU A 31 -4.34 -5.86 14.47
CA LEU A 31 -4.54 -4.42 14.58
C LEU A 31 -3.25 -3.69 14.94
N TRP A 32 -2.48 -4.22 15.89
CA TRP A 32 -1.19 -3.65 16.25
C TRP A 32 -0.21 -3.70 15.07
N ALA A 33 -0.06 -4.86 14.41
CA ALA A 33 0.86 -5.05 13.30
C ALA A 33 0.52 -4.21 12.06
N PHE A 34 -0.75 -3.91 11.80
CA PHE A 34 -1.18 -3.15 10.62
C PHE A 34 -1.42 -1.66 10.92
N ALA A 35 -2.02 -1.31 12.06
CA ALA A 35 -2.34 0.07 12.39
C ALA A 35 -1.12 0.85 12.91
N TRP A 36 -0.20 0.20 13.64
CA TRP A 36 0.98 0.89 14.16
C TRP A 36 1.91 1.40 13.06
N PRO A 37 2.29 0.59 12.03
CA PRO A 37 3.06 1.11 10.90
C PRO A 37 2.28 2.20 10.16
N ALA A 38 1.02 1.96 9.81
CA ALA A 38 0.21 2.92 9.06
C ALA A 38 0.11 4.29 9.76
N ALA A 39 0.05 4.33 11.09
CA ALA A 39 -0.03 5.57 11.86
C ALA A 39 1.33 6.25 12.12
N ARG A 40 2.46 5.54 11.92
CA ARG A 40 3.81 6.00 12.31
C ARG A 40 4.79 6.10 11.14
N THR A 41 4.45 5.54 9.98
CA THR A 41 5.25 5.67 8.77
C THR A 41 5.14 7.11 8.26
N ALA A 42 6.29 7.78 8.20
CA ALA A 42 6.46 9.06 7.53
C ALA A 42 7.46 8.87 6.38
N PRO A 43 7.43 9.70 5.32
CA PRO A 43 8.46 9.66 4.30
C PRO A 43 9.82 9.90 4.97
N ARG A 44 10.81 9.06 4.66
CA ARG A 44 12.19 9.16 5.13
C ARG A 44 13.10 8.89 3.96
N ASP A 45 14.05 9.79 3.74
CA ASP A 45 15.09 9.67 2.71
C ASP A 45 14.52 9.27 1.34
N LEU A 46 13.37 9.86 0.97
CA LEU A 46 12.70 9.54 -0.28
C LEU A 46 13.45 10.18 -1.46
N PRO A 47 13.96 9.41 -2.43
CA PRO A 47 14.76 9.96 -3.50
C PRO A 47 13.91 10.85 -4.41
N LEU A 48 14.27 12.14 -4.44
CA LEU A 48 13.60 13.20 -5.16
C LEU A 48 14.62 13.93 -6.05
N GLY A 49 14.32 14.02 -7.34
CA GLY A 49 15.13 14.78 -8.27
C GLY A 49 14.85 16.28 -8.21
N VAL A 50 15.86 17.10 -8.47
CA VAL A 50 15.71 18.53 -8.72
C VAL A 50 16.54 18.89 -9.94
N ALA A 51 15.95 19.57 -10.91
CA ALA A 51 16.63 20.01 -12.13
C ALA A 51 16.40 21.50 -12.42
N GLY A 52 17.43 22.19 -12.88
CA GLY A 52 17.38 23.61 -13.25
C GLY A 52 18.56 24.44 -12.74
N PRO A 53 18.53 25.77 -12.93
CA PRO A 53 19.61 26.65 -12.49
C PRO A 53 19.81 26.60 -10.97
N ALA A 54 21.06 26.52 -10.51
CA ALA A 54 21.40 26.33 -9.10
C ALA A 54 20.79 27.37 -8.14
N SER A 55 20.58 28.60 -8.59
CA SER A 55 19.93 29.65 -7.80
C SER A 55 18.44 29.39 -7.56
N ALA A 56 17.78 28.67 -8.48
CA ALA A 56 16.36 28.37 -8.42
C ALA A 56 16.09 27.06 -7.68
N THR A 57 16.98 26.06 -7.83
CA THR A 57 16.90 24.80 -7.07
C THR A 57 17.15 25.02 -5.57
N ALA A 58 18.05 25.94 -5.22
CA ALA A 58 18.31 26.30 -3.83
C ALA A 58 17.06 26.83 -3.09
N GLN A 59 16.19 27.61 -3.75
CA GLN A 59 14.93 28.06 -3.15
C GLN A 59 13.94 26.91 -2.95
N VAL A 60 13.88 25.94 -3.87
CA VAL A 60 13.03 24.76 -3.74
C VAL A 60 13.51 23.89 -2.57
N GLU A 61 14.82 23.71 -2.44
CA GLU A 61 15.44 23.02 -1.31
C GLU A 61 15.18 23.72 0.03
N GLU A 62 15.21 25.05 0.06
CA GLU A 62 14.85 25.87 1.22
C GLU A 62 13.35 25.93 1.52
N GLN A 63 12.49 25.55 0.58
CA GLN A 63 11.03 25.42 0.77
C GLN A 63 10.57 23.99 1.07
N LEU A 64 11.41 23.00 0.80
CA LEU A 64 11.26 21.62 1.27
C LEU A 64 11.60 21.31 2.75
N PRO A 65 12.14 22.20 3.62
CA PRO A 65 12.60 21.84 4.95
C PRO A 65 11.47 21.68 5.97
N ALA A 66 10.21 21.88 5.57
CA ALA A 66 9.06 21.41 6.37
C ALA A 66 9.11 19.89 6.62
N HIS A 67 9.94 19.15 5.87
CA HIS A 67 10.14 17.71 6.02
C HIS A 67 11.65 17.33 6.06
N LYS A 68 12.47 17.98 6.91
CA LYS A 68 13.89 17.59 7.09
C LYS A 68 14.03 16.07 7.33
N GLY A 69 14.79 15.40 6.46
CA GLY A 69 15.01 13.95 6.48
C GLY A 69 13.95 13.11 5.77
N ALA A 70 12.96 13.74 5.12
CA ALA A 70 11.93 13.03 4.37
C ALA A 70 12.28 12.77 2.91
N PHE A 71 13.12 13.63 2.32
CA PHE A 71 13.53 13.56 0.93
C PHE A 71 15.05 13.55 0.83
N GLU A 72 15.59 12.65 0.00
CA GLU A 72 16.98 12.64 -0.45
C GLU A 72 17.05 13.34 -1.80
N ILE A 73 17.76 14.46 -1.88
CA ILE A 73 17.72 15.35 -3.05
C ILE A 73 18.85 14.97 -4.02
N HIS A 74 18.47 14.66 -5.26
CA HIS A 74 19.39 14.37 -6.36
C HIS A 74 19.32 15.50 -7.40
N HIS A 75 20.47 16.10 -7.72
CA HIS A 75 20.52 17.15 -8.74
C HIS A 75 20.71 16.57 -10.12
N TYR A 76 19.91 17.04 -11.07
CA TYR A 76 20.00 16.71 -12.47
C TYR A 76 20.26 17.97 -13.30
N ALA A 77 20.95 17.79 -14.43
CA ALA A 77 21.34 18.90 -15.30
C ALA A 77 20.13 19.56 -15.98
N ASP A 78 19.14 18.77 -16.37
CA ASP A 78 17.96 19.20 -17.11
C ASP A 78 16.73 18.31 -16.85
N GLU A 79 15.61 18.70 -17.43
CA GLU A 79 14.34 17.97 -17.36
C GLU A 79 14.43 16.56 -17.95
N ALA A 80 15.22 16.37 -19.01
CA ALA A 80 15.33 15.09 -19.71
C ALA A 80 16.05 14.04 -18.83
N ALA A 81 17.15 14.42 -18.19
CA ALA A 81 17.85 13.58 -17.23
C ALA A 81 16.99 13.26 -16.00
N ALA A 82 16.20 14.23 -15.52
CA ALA A 82 15.27 13.99 -14.42
C ALA A 82 14.13 13.03 -14.82
N ARG A 83 13.63 13.14 -16.06
CA ARG A 83 12.61 12.24 -16.61
C ARG A 83 13.13 10.81 -16.74
N GLU A 84 14.32 10.63 -17.30
CA GLU A 84 14.99 9.32 -17.42
C GLU A 84 15.18 8.68 -16.04
N ALA A 85 15.62 9.45 -15.04
CA ALA A 85 15.78 8.94 -13.68
C ALA A 85 14.47 8.53 -12.99
N ILE A 86 13.33 9.12 -13.37
CA ILE A 86 11.99 8.71 -12.93
C ILE A 86 11.59 7.41 -13.63
N GLU A 87 11.81 7.32 -14.93
CA GLU A 87 11.50 6.13 -15.74
C GLU A 87 12.31 4.90 -15.27
N ASP A 88 13.59 5.09 -14.95
CA ASP A 88 14.49 4.08 -14.39
C ASP A 88 14.23 3.77 -12.90
N ARG A 89 13.27 4.47 -12.28
CA ARG A 89 12.89 4.33 -10.86
C ARG A 89 14.00 4.63 -9.85
N THR A 90 15.01 5.39 -10.28
CA THR A 90 16.04 5.93 -9.38
C THR A 90 15.49 7.01 -8.46
N VAL A 91 14.50 7.79 -8.91
CA VAL A 91 13.77 8.78 -8.11
C VAL A 91 12.26 8.60 -8.29
N TYR A 92 11.46 8.97 -7.28
CA TYR A 92 9.99 8.85 -7.36
C TYR A 92 9.30 10.04 -8.06
N GLY A 93 10.03 11.14 -8.21
CA GLY A 93 9.58 12.36 -8.85
C GLY A 93 10.73 13.35 -8.93
N ALA A 94 10.51 14.46 -9.64
CA ALA A 94 11.47 15.54 -9.73
C ALA A 94 10.79 16.90 -9.80
N VAL A 95 11.38 17.91 -9.17
CA VAL A 95 10.98 19.31 -9.36
C VAL A 95 11.93 19.94 -10.38
N VAL A 96 11.38 20.40 -11.49
CA VAL A 96 12.13 21.02 -12.58
C VAL A 96 11.78 22.51 -12.61
N VAL A 97 12.79 23.37 -12.51
CA VAL A 97 12.57 24.82 -12.62
C VAL A 97 12.85 25.26 -14.06
N THR A 98 11.79 25.60 -14.78
CA THR A 98 11.86 26.08 -16.17
C THR A 98 11.75 27.60 -16.23
N ALA A 99 11.95 28.17 -17.42
CA ALA A 99 11.75 29.61 -17.66
C ALA A 99 10.27 30.03 -17.52
N GLU A 100 9.33 29.11 -17.69
CA GLU A 100 7.89 29.34 -17.57
C GLU A 100 7.38 29.18 -16.13
N GLY A 101 8.18 28.55 -15.26
CA GLY A 101 7.86 28.30 -13.87
C GLY A 101 8.29 26.92 -13.39
N PRO A 102 8.08 26.61 -12.11
CA PRO A 102 8.34 25.29 -11.56
C PRO A 102 7.34 24.25 -12.09
N GLU A 103 7.86 23.10 -12.47
CA GLU A 103 7.13 21.93 -12.94
C GLU A 103 7.46 20.74 -12.04
N LEU A 104 6.43 19.98 -11.63
CA LEU A 104 6.57 18.76 -10.84
C LEU A 104 6.38 17.56 -11.76
N LEU A 105 7.46 16.81 -11.96
CA LEU A 105 7.45 15.49 -12.59
C LEU A 105 7.20 14.41 -11.54
N THR A 106 6.27 13.49 -11.80
CA THR A 106 5.99 12.37 -10.89
C THR A 106 5.78 11.07 -11.65
N ALA A 107 5.83 9.94 -10.94
CA ALA A 107 5.45 8.62 -11.45
C ALA A 107 4.37 8.02 -10.54
N SER A 108 3.10 8.30 -10.83
CA SER A 108 2.01 7.77 -10.00
C SER A 108 1.89 6.24 -10.09
N ALA A 109 2.36 5.62 -11.18
CA ALA A 109 2.45 4.16 -11.29
C ALA A 109 3.48 3.54 -10.34
N ALA A 110 4.53 4.30 -9.96
CA ALA A 110 5.53 3.83 -9.01
C ALA A 110 5.02 3.93 -7.56
N SER A 111 4.41 5.08 -7.21
CA SER A 111 3.76 5.25 -5.90
C SER A 111 2.73 6.39 -5.94
N PRO A 112 1.42 6.08 -5.94
CA PRO A 112 0.35 7.09 -5.92
C PRO A 112 0.38 7.95 -4.65
N VAL A 113 0.79 7.36 -3.52
CA VAL A 113 0.90 8.06 -2.23
C VAL A 113 2.00 9.11 -2.29
N VAL A 114 3.16 8.77 -2.85
CA VAL A 114 4.27 9.73 -3.01
C VAL A 114 3.89 10.84 -3.99
N ALA A 115 3.28 10.49 -5.12
CA ALA A 115 2.80 11.48 -6.08
C ALA A 115 1.86 12.51 -5.44
N GLN A 116 0.92 12.05 -4.60
CA GLN A 116 0.01 12.93 -3.85
C GLN A 116 0.73 13.79 -2.82
N LEU A 117 1.68 13.22 -2.08
CA LEU A 117 2.48 13.96 -1.09
C LEU A 117 3.31 15.06 -1.76
N LEU A 118 3.95 14.77 -2.90
CA LEU A 118 4.71 15.76 -3.65
C LEU A 118 3.82 16.86 -4.22
N GLN A 119 2.66 16.51 -4.77
CA GLN A 119 1.66 17.48 -5.23
C GLN A 119 1.23 18.41 -4.09
N GLN A 120 0.96 17.86 -2.89
CA GLN A 120 0.60 18.64 -1.71
C GLN A 120 1.75 19.53 -1.22
N ALA A 121 2.97 18.99 -1.17
CA ALA A 121 4.16 19.70 -0.73
C ALA A 121 4.49 20.90 -1.63
N VAL A 122 4.28 20.76 -2.94
CA VAL A 122 4.59 21.81 -3.90
C VAL A 122 3.41 22.78 -4.11
N ALA A 123 2.16 22.35 -3.90
CA ALA A 123 0.98 23.21 -3.97
C ALA A 123 0.84 24.21 -2.81
N ALA A 124 1.25 23.83 -1.59
CA ALA A 124 1.11 24.69 -0.41
C ALA A 124 1.92 26.00 -0.50
N PRO A 125 3.19 26.01 -0.95
CA PRO A 125 3.95 27.25 -1.18
C PRO A 125 3.41 28.11 -2.34
N THR A 126 2.90 27.48 -3.42
CA THR A 126 2.42 28.22 -4.60
C THR A 126 1.12 28.95 -4.34
N ALA A 127 0.22 28.40 -3.53
CA ALA A 127 -1.02 29.06 -3.12
C ALA A 127 -0.77 30.39 -2.39
N ALA A 128 0.36 30.52 -1.69
CA ALA A 128 0.76 31.76 -1.02
C ALA A 128 1.41 32.79 -1.97
N GLY A 129 2.03 32.34 -3.06
CA GLY A 129 2.75 33.17 -4.04
C GLY A 129 1.98 33.48 -5.34
N GLY A 130 0.80 32.91 -5.54
CA GLY A 130 -0.05 33.15 -6.73
C GLY A 130 0.39 32.43 -8.02
N GLY A 131 1.40 31.57 -7.95
CA GLY A 131 1.84 30.74 -9.08
C GLY A 131 1.08 29.41 -9.14
N GLN A 132 0.96 28.81 -10.33
CA GLN A 132 0.53 27.41 -10.49
C GLN A 132 1.76 26.56 -10.83
N VAL A 133 1.99 25.50 -10.05
CA VAL A 133 2.98 24.47 -10.44
C VAL A 133 2.31 23.52 -11.42
N ARG A 134 2.89 23.41 -12.61
CA ARG A 134 2.46 22.40 -13.58
C ARG A 134 2.86 21.03 -13.05
N THR A 135 1.93 20.08 -12.98
CA THR A 135 2.25 18.69 -12.61
C THR A 135 2.15 17.81 -13.84
N VAL A 136 3.22 17.08 -14.14
CA VAL A 136 3.29 16.12 -15.23
C VAL A 136 3.62 14.75 -14.67
N ASP A 137 2.73 13.80 -14.96
CA ASP A 137 2.94 12.41 -14.60
C ASP A 137 3.68 11.72 -15.74
N VAL A 138 4.97 11.48 -15.53
CA VAL A 138 5.87 10.84 -16.50
C VAL A 138 5.48 9.38 -16.68
N VAL A 139 5.10 8.71 -15.59
CA VAL A 139 4.67 7.30 -15.60
C VAL A 139 3.33 7.19 -14.90
N ALA A 140 2.26 7.37 -15.68
CA ALA A 140 0.90 7.40 -15.17
C ALA A 140 0.41 6.03 -14.69
N ALA A 141 -0.27 6.03 -13.54
CA ALA A 141 -1.05 4.91 -13.05
C ALA A 141 -2.16 4.55 -14.06
N PRO A 142 -2.69 3.31 -13.99
CA PRO A 142 -3.80 2.89 -14.85
C PRO A 142 -4.98 3.86 -14.78
N ALA A 143 -5.52 4.25 -15.93
CA ALA A 143 -6.59 5.26 -16.00
C ALA A 143 -7.86 4.87 -15.22
N LYS A 144 -8.10 3.56 -15.05
CA LYS A 144 -9.22 3.00 -14.29
C LYS A 144 -8.93 2.85 -12.79
N ASP A 145 -7.67 2.96 -12.38
CA ASP A 145 -7.26 3.02 -10.97
C ASP A 145 -6.19 4.10 -10.72
N PRO A 146 -6.52 5.41 -10.85
CA PRO A 146 -5.55 6.50 -10.70
C PRO A 146 -4.97 6.62 -9.28
N ARG A 147 -5.57 5.95 -8.30
CA ARG A 147 -5.16 6.00 -6.89
C ARG A 147 -4.52 4.70 -6.41
N GLY A 148 -4.37 3.68 -7.27
CA GLY A 148 -3.89 2.36 -6.87
C GLY A 148 -4.76 1.69 -5.79
N ALA A 149 -6.05 2.03 -5.74
CA ALA A 149 -6.96 1.61 -4.69
C ALA A 149 -7.49 0.19 -4.86
N ALA A 150 -7.45 -0.37 -6.08
CA ALA A 150 -8.06 -1.67 -6.38
C ALA A 150 -7.44 -2.80 -5.53
N LEU A 151 -6.11 -2.82 -5.39
CA LEU A 151 -5.41 -3.81 -4.58
C LEU A 151 -5.79 -3.71 -3.10
N ASN A 152 -5.72 -2.50 -2.52
CA ASN A 152 -6.03 -2.30 -1.11
C ASN A 152 -7.50 -2.60 -0.78
N ALA A 153 -8.43 -2.23 -1.67
CA ALA A 153 -9.85 -2.53 -1.50
C ALA A 153 -10.14 -4.04 -1.53
N SER A 154 -9.32 -4.84 -2.22
CA SER A 154 -9.48 -6.29 -2.33
C SER A 154 -9.12 -7.05 -1.03
N VAL A 155 -8.34 -6.45 -0.14
CA VAL A 155 -7.82 -7.11 1.07
C VAL A 155 -8.95 -7.57 2.00
N LEU A 156 -9.95 -6.72 2.25
CA LEU A 156 -11.06 -7.06 3.14
C LEU A 156 -11.93 -8.21 2.58
N PRO A 157 -12.41 -8.17 1.32
CA PRO A 157 -13.10 -9.30 0.71
C PRO A 157 -12.28 -10.59 0.71
N LEU A 158 -10.97 -10.52 0.42
CA LEU A 158 -10.09 -11.69 0.42
C LEU A 158 -9.91 -12.29 1.82
N ALA A 159 -9.77 -11.44 2.85
CA ALA A 159 -9.71 -11.88 4.24
C ALA A 159 -11.01 -12.60 4.64
N LEU A 160 -12.17 -12.03 4.29
CA LEU A 160 -13.47 -12.66 4.54
C LEU A 160 -13.60 -14.01 3.82
N ALA A 161 -13.17 -14.08 2.55
CA ALA A 161 -13.17 -15.32 1.78
C ALA A 161 -12.27 -16.40 2.42
N GLY A 162 -11.09 -16.04 2.92
CA GLY A 162 -10.19 -16.94 3.62
C GLY A 162 -10.78 -17.47 4.94
N ILE A 163 -11.38 -16.58 5.74
CA ILE A 163 -12.07 -16.96 6.97
C ILE A 163 -13.24 -17.91 6.67
N ALA A 164 -14.04 -17.60 5.65
CA ALA A 164 -15.17 -18.43 5.24
C ALA A 164 -14.71 -19.81 4.76
N ALA A 165 -13.68 -19.88 3.92
CA ALA A 165 -13.10 -21.15 3.45
C ALA A 165 -12.60 -22.01 4.63
N GLY A 166 -11.85 -21.42 5.56
CA GLY A 166 -11.37 -22.10 6.75
C GLY A 166 -12.51 -22.59 7.65
N ALA A 167 -13.54 -21.77 7.85
CA ALA A 167 -14.73 -22.13 8.63
C ALA A 167 -15.48 -23.30 7.98
N VAL A 168 -15.71 -23.26 6.67
CA VAL A 168 -16.38 -24.35 5.93
C VAL A 168 -15.58 -25.65 6.05
N VAL A 169 -14.28 -25.63 5.79
CA VAL A 169 -13.44 -26.85 5.91
C VAL A 169 -13.49 -27.43 7.32
N THR A 170 -13.44 -26.57 8.34
CA THR A 170 -13.46 -27.00 9.75
C THR A 170 -14.83 -27.55 10.16
N LEU A 171 -15.93 -26.89 9.77
CA LEU A 171 -17.29 -27.28 10.11
C LEU A 171 -17.78 -28.50 9.35
N SER A 172 -17.31 -28.71 8.11
CA SER A 172 -17.60 -29.91 7.32
C SER A 172 -16.88 -31.17 7.82
N GLY A 173 -16.05 -31.06 8.87
CA GLY A 173 -15.35 -32.21 9.46
C GLY A 173 -14.28 -32.81 8.54
N LEU A 174 -13.85 -32.08 7.51
CA LEU A 174 -12.77 -32.49 6.63
C LEU A 174 -11.47 -32.58 7.45
N ARG A 175 -10.73 -33.67 7.27
CA ARG A 175 -9.47 -33.94 7.98
C ARG A 175 -8.38 -34.43 7.03
N GLY A 176 -7.13 -34.25 7.44
CA GLY A 176 -5.95 -34.72 6.71
C GLY A 176 -5.88 -34.14 5.30
N THR A 177 -5.56 -34.99 4.32
CA THR A 177 -5.38 -34.60 2.91
C THR A 177 -6.61 -33.92 2.31
N ARG A 178 -7.83 -34.33 2.68
CA ARG A 178 -9.06 -33.73 2.15
C ARG A 178 -9.26 -32.29 2.60
N ALA A 179 -8.89 -31.97 3.85
CA ALA A 179 -8.92 -30.61 4.35
C ALA A 179 -7.89 -29.73 3.61
N VAL A 180 -6.68 -30.26 3.43
CA VAL A 180 -5.60 -29.57 2.69
C VAL A 180 -6.02 -29.31 1.24
N VAL A 181 -6.54 -30.32 0.54
CA VAL A 181 -7.02 -30.17 -0.84
C VAL A 181 -8.17 -29.15 -0.93
N GLY A 182 -9.11 -29.18 0.02
CA GLY A 182 -10.20 -28.21 0.07
C GLY A 182 -9.73 -26.77 0.27
N LEU A 183 -8.79 -26.56 1.18
CA LEU A 183 -8.16 -25.25 1.44
C LEU A 183 -7.37 -24.76 0.23
N VAL A 184 -6.48 -25.59 -0.31
CA VAL A 184 -5.66 -25.23 -1.48
C VAL A 184 -6.54 -24.94 -2.70
N GLY A 185 -7.56 -25.76 -2.94
CA GLY A 185 -8.51 -25.55 -4.03
C GLY A 185 -9.31 -24.26 -3.87
N ALA A 186 -9.86 -24.00 -2.69
CA ALA A 186 -10.56 -22.76 -2.40
C ALA A 186 -9.66 -21.52 -2.55
N SER A 187 -8.44 -21.57 -2.00
CA SER A 187 -7.46 -20.49 -2.14
C SER A 187 -7.07 -20.24 -3.59
N ALA A 188 -6.85 -21.28 -4.39
CA ALA A 188 -6.53 -21.15 -5.80
C ALA A 188 -7.67 -20.49 -6.59
N LEU A 189 -8.92 -20.92 -6.35
CA LEU A 189 -10.12 -20.35 -6.99
C LEU A 189 -10.36 -18.89 -6.60
N VAL A 190 -10.27 -18.57 -5.31
CA VAL A 190 -10.40 -17.20 -4.81
C VAL A 190 -9.28 -16.32 -5.40
N GLY A 191 -8.04 -16.81 -5.44
CA GLY A 191 -6.91 -16.10 -6.03
C GLY A 191 -7.08 -15.83 -7.52
N THR A 192 -7.53 -16.83 -8.30
CA THR A 192 -7.78 -16.65 -9.74
C THR A 192 -8.96 -15.71 -10.02
N ALA A 193 -10.05 -15.82 -9.25
CA ALA A 193 -11.17 -14.90 -9.37
C ALA A 193 -10.76 -13.46 -9.05
N ALA A 194 -10.00 -13.26 -7.96
CA ALA A 194 -9.50 -11.94 -7.59
C ALA A 194 -8.55 -11.36 -8.65
N ALA A 195 -7.65 -12.18 -9.21
CA ALA A 195 -6.75 -11.75 -10.29
C ALA A 195 -7.53 -11.37 -11.57
N GLY A 196 -8.52 -12.18 -11.97
CA GLY A 196 -9.35 -11.88 -13.14
C GLY A 196 -10.19 -10.61 -12.96
N ILE A 197 -10.74 -10.40 -11.76
CA ILE A 197 -11.43 -9.15 -11.42
C ILE A 197 -10.42 -8.01 -11.48
N ALA A 198 -9.32 -8.02 -10.71
CA ALA A 198 -8.35 -6.93 -10.68
C ALA A 198 -7.82 -6.58 -12.09
N HIS A 199 -7.53 -7.57 -12.93
CA HIS A 199 -7.06 -7.35 -14.30
C HIS A 199 -8.08 -6.59 -15.19
N SER A 200 -9.38 -6.68 -14.92
CA SER A 200 -10.39 -5.92 -15.68
C SER A 200 -10.47 -4.42 -15.30
N TRP A 201 -9.87 -4.05 -14.17
CA TRP A 201 -9.90 -2.71 -13.55
C TRP A 201 -8.58 -1.97 -13.71
N LEU A 202 -7.50 -2.68 -14.02
CA LEU A 202 -6.21 -2.12 -14.39
C LEU A 202 -6.12 -1.98 -15.91
#